data_AF-A0A3B9R4H4-F1
#
_entry.id   AF-A0A3B9R4H4-F1
#
_cell.length_a   1.000
_cell.length_b   1.000
_cell.length_c   1.000
_cell.angle_alpha   90.00
_cell.angle_beta   90.00
_cell.angle_gamma   90.00
#
_symmetry.space_group_name_H-M   'P 1'
#
loop_
_entity.id
_entity.type
_entity.pdbx_description
1 polymer ?
#
loop_
_entity_poly.entity_id
_entity_poly.type
_entity_poly.pdbx_seq_one_letter_code
_entity_poly.pdbx_strand_id
1 'polypeptide(L)'
;MKVKKTAKTTIKKKSTKAKKSEEPIVKVLNLNVNPENPRNGFFELDWNDEFVNMLKQSGYEGQSEEEIVDRWFQTLCRTIGNEQGIDVTGSGYVQINRRNDGKTEVS
;
A
#
# COMPACT_ATOMS: atom_id res chain seq x y z
N MET A 1 -8.30 -46.78 1.63
CA MET A 1 -7.26 -45.84 2.14
C MET A 1 -6.92 -44.81 1.07
N LYS A 2 -6.99 -43.52 1.45
CA LYS A 2 -6.23 -42.34 1.02
C LYS A 2 -5.67 -42.22 -0.43
N VAL A 3 -6.31 -41.31 -1.18
CA VAL A 3 -5.81 -40.25 -2.10
C VAL A 3 -4.32 -40.15 -2.48
N LYS A 4 -4.07 -39.72 -3.74
CA LYS A 4 -3.21 -38.58 -4.22
C LYS A 4 -2.72 -38.88 -5.66
N LYS A 5 -2.55 -37.96 -6.62
CA LYS A 5 -2.75 -36.51 -6.76
C LYS A 5 -2.58 -36.24 -8.27
N THR A 6 -3.59 -35.73 -8.96
CA THR A 6 -3.41 -35.21 -10.34
C THR A 6 -2.92 -33.77 -10.24
N ALA A 7 -1.70 -33.52 -10.70
CA ALA A 7 -1.12 -32.18 -10.77
C ALA A 7 -1.89 -31.33 -11.79
N LYS A 8 -2.56 -30.26 -11.33
CA LYS A 8 -3.07 -29.20 -12.20
C LYS A 8 -2.20 -27.97 -12.03
N THR A 9 -1.27 -27.82 -12.96
CA THR A 9 -0.52 -26.58 -13.20
C THR A 9 -1.50 -25.55 -13.76
N THR A 10 -2.09 -24.72 -12.89
CA THR A 10 -2.87 -23.57 -13.34
C THR A 10 -1.91 -22.43 -13.62
N ILE A 11 -1.44 -22.36 -14.87
CA ILE A 11 -0.84 -21.15 -15.43
C ILE A 11 -1.94 -20.08 -15.40
N LYS A 12 -1.89 -19.20 -14.39
CA LYS A 12 -2.78 -18.03 -14.32
C LYS A 12 -2.43 -17.13 -15.49
N LYS A 13 -3.33 -17.11 -16.48
CA LYS A 13 -3.35 -16.17 -17.61
C LYS A 13 -3.05 -14.76 -17.10
N LYS A 14 -1.94 -14.17 -17.56
CA LYS A 14 -1.78 -12.71 -17.63
C LYS A 14 -2.91 -12.19 -18.52
N SER A 15 -3.98 -11.69 -17.89
CA SER A 15 -5.02 -10.98 -18.61
C SER A 15 -4.54 -9.56 -18.88
N THR A 16 -3.91 -9.38 -20.03
CA THR A 16 -3.81 -8.08 -20.70
C THR A 16 -5.20 -7.69 -21.18
N LYS A 17 -6.05 -7.21 -20.26
CA LYS A 17 -7.23 -6.43 -20.61
C LYS A 17 -6.83 -4.98 -20.45
N ALA A 18 -6.72 -4.26 -21.56
CA ALA A 18 -6.76 -2.81 -21.55
C ALA A 18 -8.12 -2.42 -20.94
N LYS A 19 -8.14 -2.23 -19.61
CA LYS A 19 -9.28 -1.67 -18.90
C LYS A 19 -9.47 -0.25 -19.44
N LYS A 20 -10.72 0.16 -19.64
CA LYS A 20 -11.10 1.59 -19.68
C LYS A 20 -10.28 2.28 -18.58
N SER A 21 -9.55 3.34 -18.92
CA SER A 21 -8.72 4.08 -17.96
C SER A 21 -9.62 4.52 -16.81
N GLU A 22 -9.62 3.75 -15.72
CA GLU A 22 -10.28 4.15 -14.49
C GLU A 22 -9.43 5.29 -13.91
N GLU A 23 -10.06 6.28 -13.28
CA GLU A 23 -9.29 7.35 -12.64
C GLU A 23 -8.40 6.75 -11.53
N PRO A 24 -7.20 7.30 -11.28
CA PRO A 24 -6.35 6.84 -10.20
C PRO A 24 -7.04 7.12 -8.86
N ILE A 25 -7.31 6.07 -8.08
CA ILE A 25 -8.03 6.15 -6.81
C ILE A 25 -7.20 5.56 -5.68
N VAL A 26 -7.14 6.29 -4.57
CA VAL A 26 -6.62 5.83 -3.27
C VAL A 26 -7.63 6.22 -2.18
N LYS A 27 -7.85 5.34 -1.21
CA LYS A 27 -8.78 5.54 -0.10
C LYS A 27 -8.17 5.07 1.21
N VAL A 28 -8.48 5.77 2.29
CA VAL A 28 -8.21 5.31 3.65
C VAL A 28 -9.38 4.42 4.07
N LEU A 29 -9.10 3.13 4.32
CA LEU A 29 -10.09 2.20 4.85
C LEU A 29 -10.23 2.31 6.36
N ASN A 30 -9.11 2.44 7.06
CA ASN A 30 -9.08 2.51 8.50
C ASN A 30 -7.93 3.38 8.99
N LEU A 31 -8.17 4.05 10.11
CA LEU A 31 -7.19 4.82 10.84
C LEU A 31 -7.32 4.43 12.31
N ASN A 32 -6.19 4.08 12.91
CA ASN A 32 -6.14 3.89 14.35
C ASN A 32 -4.95 4.66 14.92
N VAL A 33 -5.13 5.18 16.13
CA VAL A 33 -4.13 5.88 16.90
C VAL A 33 -4.13 5.25 18.28
N ASN A 34 -2.96 4.89 18.77
CA ASN A 34 -2.82 4.37 20.13
C ASN A 34 -3.17 5.51 21.11
N PRO A 35 -4.21 5.35 21.95
CA PRO A 35 -4.64 6.41 22.87
C PRO A 35 -3.60 6.71 23.96
N GLU A 36 -2.74 5.76 24.30
CA GLU A 36 -1.68 5.94 25.31
C GLU A 36 -0.42 6.60 24.71
N ASN A 37 -0.20 6.44 23.41
CA ASN A 37 0.87 7.10 22.69
C ASN A 37 0.39 7.52 21.29
N PRO A 38 -0.13 8.75 21.12
CA PRO A 38 -0.73 9.20 19.88
C PRO A 38 0.26 9.35 18.71
N ARG A 39 1.57 9.16 18.96
CA ARG A 39 2.58 9.04 17.91
C ARG A 39 2.57 7.67 17.23
N ASN A 40 1.98 6.67 17.88
CA ASN A 40 1.87 5.32 17.36
C ASN A 40 0.47 5.12 16.81
N GLY A 41 0.37 4.72 15.55
CA GLY A 41 -0.90 4.54 14.86
C GLY A 41 -0.68 3.90 13.50
N PHE A 42 -1.75 3.71 12.76
CA PHE A 42 -1.69 3.14 11.43
C PHE A 42 -2.75 3.69 10.50
N PHE A 43 -2.42 3.69 9.22
CA PHE A 43 -3.34 3.90 8.11
C PHE A 43 -3.45 2.60 7.33
N GLU A 44 -4.67 2.18 7.06
CA GLU A 44 -4.96 1.13 6.10
C GLU A 44 -5.44 1.79 4.81
N LEU A 45 -4.72 1.54 3.73
CA LEU A 45 -4.98 2.15 2.42
C LEU A 45 -5.46 1.08 1.44
N ASP A 46 -6.42 1.46 0.60
CA ASP A 46 -6.87 0.70 -0.56
C ASP A 46 -6.71 1.55 -1.82
N TRP A 47 -6.22 0.95 -2.89
CA TRP A 47 -5.89 1.64 -4.13
C TRP A 47 -6.17 0.75 -5.34
N ASN A 48 -6.33 1.38 -6.51
CA ASN A 48 -6.43 0.68 -7.78
C ASN A 48 -5.09 0.67 -8.54
N ASP A 49 -4.98 -0.21 -9.54
CA ASP A 49 -3.78 -0.34 -10.38
C ASP A 49 -3.40 0.98 -11.07
N GLU A 50 -4.40 1.81 -11.43
CA GLU A 50 -4.15 3.09 -12.11
C GLU A 50 -3.49 4.13 -11.20
N PHE A 51 -3.81 4.12 -9.90
CA PHE A 51 -3.08 4.92 -8.92
C PHE A 51 -1.60 4.53 -8.88
N VAL A 52 -1.30 3.23 -8.84
CA VAL A 52 0.08 2.75 -8.82
C VAL A 52 0.80 3.09 -10.13
N ASN A 53 0.13 2.98 -11.28
CA ASN A 53 0.68 3.39 -12.57
C ASN A 53 1.00 4.90 -12.61
N MET A 54 0.12 5.74 -12.05
CA MET A 54 0.35 7.18 -11.92
C MET A 54 1.58 7.48 -11.05
N LEU A 55 1.75 6.77 -9.94
CA LEU A 55 2.93 6.92 -9.07
C LEU A 55 4.22 6.54 -9.81
N LYS A 56 4.22 5.41 -10.54
CA LYS A 56 5.37 5.00 -11.36
C LYS A 56 5.73 6.03 -12.42
N GLN A 57 4.73 6.56 -13.13
CA GLN A 57 4.94 7.62 -14.13
C GLN A 57 5.49 8.92 -13.50
N SER A 58 5.18 9.16 -12.22
CA SER A 58 5.71 10.29 -11.45
C SER A 58 7.12 10.06 -10.89
N GLY A 59 7.72 8.88 -11.13
CA GLY A 59 9.08 8.53 -10.70
C GLY A 59 9.18 7.74 -9.40
N TYR A 60 8.07 7.25 -8.84
CA TYR A 60 8.13 6.34 -7.70
C TYR A 60 8.47 4.92 -8.17
N GLU A 61 9.55 4.37 -7.63
CA GLU A 61 10.05 3.02 -7.94
C GLU A 61 9.97 2.09 -6.73
N GLY A 62 9.79 0.79 -6.96
CA GLY A 62 9.74 -0.23 -5.92
C GLY A 62 9.58 -1.63 -6.50
N GLN A 63 9.90 -2.64 -5.71
CA GLN A 63 9.80 -4.06 -6.08
C GLN A 63 8.34 -4.56 -6.04
N SER A 64 7.48 -3.87 -5.30
CA SER A 64 6.05 -4.17 -5.22
C SER A 64 5.21 -2.89 -5.25
N GLU A 65 3.90 -3.05 -5.49
CA GLU A 65 2.95 -1.94 -5.49
C GLU A 65 2.86 -1.27 -4.11
N GLU A 66 2.95 -2.08 -3.05
CA GLU A 66 2.98 -1.61 -1.66
C GLU A 66 4.20 -0.72 -1.41
N GLU A 67 5.39 -1.12 -1.87
CA GLU A 67 6.60 -0.32 -1.70
C GLU A 67 6.48 1.03 -2.42
N ILE A 68 5.86 1.05 -3.59
CA ILE A 68 5.64 2.27 -4.37
C ILE A 68 4.67 3.21 -3.64
N VAL A 69 3.55 2.67 -3.16
CA VAL A 69 2.55 3.44 -2.41
C VAL A 69 3.11 3.93 -1.08
N ASP A 70 3.91 3.12 -0.39
CA ASP A 70 4.59 3.51 0.86
C ASP A 70 5.55 4.69 0.64
N ARG A 71 6.42 4.62 -0.37
CA ARG A 71 7.33 5.73 -0.71
C ARG A 71 6.58 7.02 -1.02
N TRP A 72 5.47 6.94 -1.76
CA TRP A 72 4.60 8.07 -2.01
C TRP A 72 4.00 8.61 -0.71
N PHE A 73 3.45 7.74 0.14
CA PHE A 73 2.81 8.13 1.39
C PHE A 73 3.79 8.80 2.36
N GLN A 74 5.00 8.27 2.49
CA GLN A 74 6.06 8.91 3.27
C GLN A 74 6.42 10.30 2.73
N THR A 75 6.48 10.44 1.40
CA THR A 75 6.75 11.73 0.75
C THR A 75 5.64 12.74 1.04
N LEU A 76 4.38 12.30 0.98
CA LEU A 76 3.21 13.11 1.34
C LEU A 76 3.30 13.59 2.80
N CYS A 77 3.52 12.68 3.75
CA CYS A 77 3.62 13.02 5.18
C CYS A 77 4.77 13.99 5.46
N ARG A 78 5.93 13.80 4.81
CA ARG A 78 7.08 14.72 4.95
C ARG A 78 6.78 16.10 4.40
N THR A 79 6.10 16.18 3.25
CA THR A 79 5.71 17.45 2.63
C THR A 79 4.78 18.23 3.56
N ILE A 80 3.74 17.58 4.09
CA ILE A 80 2.81 18.19 5.05
C ILE A 80 3.52 18.65 6.34
N GLY A 81 4.44 17.83 6.86
CA GLY A 81 5.21 18.20 8.05
C GLY A 81 6.11 19.42 7.84
N ASN A 82 6.84 19.44 6.71
CA ASN A 82 7.69 20.57 6.33
C ASN A 82 6.89 21.87 6.15
N GLU A 83 5.71 21.81 5.52
CA GLU A 83 4.81 22.97 5.36
C GLU A 83 4.36 23.55 6.71
N GLN A 84 4.19 22.69 7.73
CA GLN A 84 3.82 23.12 9.09
C GLN A 84 5.02 23.52 9.96
N GLY A 85 6.24 23.52 9.40
CA GLY A 85 7.47 23.79 10.15
C GLY A 85 7.81 22.72 11.19
N ILE A 86 7.24 21.53 11.04
CA ILE A 86 7.47 20.38 11.92
C ILE A 86 8.67 19.61 11.38
N ASP A 87 9.70 19.46 12.20
CA ASP A 87 10.83 18.60 11.87
C ASP A 87 10.38 17.13 11.87
N VAL A 88 10.28 16.56 10.66
CA VAL A 88 9.86 15.18 10.41
C VAL A 88 11.04 14.20 10.37
N THR A 89 12.26 14.62 10.74
CA THR A 89 13.43 13.73 10.86
C THR A 89 13.33 12.85 12.12
N GLY A 90 12.37 11.93 12.10
CA GLY A 90 12.09 11.03 13.23
C GLY A 90 10.65 10.50 13.26
N SER A 91 9.80 10.93 12.33
CA SER A 91 8.44 10.39 12.16
C SER A 91 8.53 8.91 11.84
N GLY A 92 7.84 8.08 12.64
CA GLY A 92 7.99 6.62 12.67
C GLY A 92 7.86 5.91 11.31
N TYR A 93 8.37 4.68 11.28
CA TYR A 93 8.29 3.80 10.12
C TYR A 93 6.85 3.29 9.93
N VAL A 94 6.30 3.41 8.73
CA VAL A 94 5.04 2.76 8.36
C VAL A 94 5.37 1.35 7.87
N GLN A 95 5.18 0.34 8.71
CA GLN A 95 5.35 -1.09 8.38
C GLN A 95 4.07 -1.68 7.77
N ILE A 96 4.01 -1.89 6.45
CA ILE A 96 2.82 -2.40 5.76
C ILE A 96 2.89 -3.92 5.59
N ASN A 97 2.03 -4.66 6.30
CA ASN A 97 1.88 -6.12 6.14
C ASN A 97 0.52 -6.47 5.53
N ARG A 98 0.51 -6.96 4.29
CA ARG A 98 -0.70 -7.47 3.63
C ARG A 98 -1.08 -8.82 4.23
N ARG A 99 -2.13 -8.91 5.07
CA ARG A 99 -2.65 -10.23 5.48
C ARG A 99 -3.50 -10.85 4.38
N ASN A 100 -3.53 -12.19 4.39
CA ASN A 100 -4.23 -13.04 3.43
C ASN A 100 -5.78 -12.94 3.55
N ASP A 101 -6.30 -12.21 4.54
CA ASP A 101 -7.72 -11.91 4.79
C ASP A 101 -8.13 -10.48 4.38
N GLY A 102 -7.21 -9.72 3.77
CA GLY A 102 -7.47 -8.35 3.32
C GLY A 102 -7.33 -7.28 4.41
N LYS A 103 -6.68 -7.59 5.54
CA LYS A 103 -6.40 -6.62 6.61
C LYS A 103 -4.91 -6.30 6.73
N THR A 104 -4.60 -5.05 7.06
CA THR A 104 -3.21 -4.58 7.26
C THR A 104 -3.03 -4.12 8.70
N GLU A 105 -1.92 -4.53 9.35
CA GLU A 105 -1.55 -4.08 10.70
C GLU A 105 -0.13 -3.50 10.64
N VAL A 106 0.07 -2.33 11.26
CA VAL A 106 1.33 -1.59 11.32
C VAL A 106 1.74 -1.45 12.79
N SER A 107 3.03 -1.64 13.09
CA SER A 107 3.65 -1.44 14.41
C SER A 107 4.74 -0.38 14.34
#